data_AF-A0A385MZE9-F1
#
_entry.id   AF-A0A385MZE9-F1
#
_cell.length_a   1.000
_cell.length_b   1.000
_cell.length_c   1.000
_cell.angle_alpha   90.00
_cell.angle_beta   90.00
_cell.angle_gamma   90.00
#
_symmetry.space_group_name_H-M   'P 1'
#
loop_
_entity.id
_entity.type
_entity.pdbx_description
1 polymer ?
#
loop_
_entity_poly.entity_id
_entity_poly.type
_entity_poly.pdbx_seq_one_letter_code
_entity_poly.pdbx_strand_id
1 'polypeptide(L)'
;MAQQLGVRQTEENAFNMKLQYTPQAVDDLKRLHDFVVLKSPLAARKIAIEIQDAADRLKHFPEIGLPVLASPTPECFRDLYIGNYTIRYQIKSSGLIYILRIWHNKETEKDS
;
A
#
# COMPACT_ATOMS: atom_id res chain seq x y z
N MET A 1 20.11 -26.01 -18.75
CA MET A 1 20.49 -24.57 -18.74
C MET A 1 19.25 -23.66 -18.81
N ALA A 2 18.27 -23.81 -17.91
CA ALA A 2 17.01 -23.04 -18.00
C ALA A 2 16.48 -22.51 -16.64
N GLN A 3 17.35 -22.40 -15.62
CA GLN A 3 16.93 -22.00 -14.27
C GLN A 3 17.50 -20.63 -13.82
N GLN A 4 18.26 -19.94 -14.69
CA GLN A 4 18.95 -18.70 -14.32
C GLN A 4 18.26 -17.41 -14.81
N LEU A 5 17.15 -17.54 -15.55
CA LEU A 5 16.42 -16.41 -16.14
C LEU A 5 15.32 -15.83 -15.22
N GLY A 6 14.82 -16.59 -14.24
CA GLY A 6 13.73 -16.14 -13.35
C GLY A 6 14.18 -15.22 -12.22
N VAL A 7 15.37 -15.44 -11.65
CA VAL A 7 15.86 -14.68 -10.48
C VAL A 7 16.36 -13.28 -10.87
N ARG A 8 16.93 -13.12 -12.07
CA ARG A 8 17.44 -11.81 -12.54
C ARG A 8 16.32 -10.80 -12.83
N GLN A 9 15.17 -11.27 -13.33
CA GLN A 9 14.04 -10.38 -13.65
C GLN A 9 13.37 -9.81 -12.40
N THR A 10 13.31 -10.57 -11.30
CA THR A 10 12.74 -10.09 -10.03
C THR A 10 13.58 -9.00 -9.39
N GLU A 11 14.92 -9.07 -9.48
CA GLU A 11 15.82 -8.06 -8.92
C GLU A 11 15.86 -6.77 -9.77
N GLU A 12 15.85 -6.88 -11.10
CA GLU A 12 15.77 -5.72 -12.01
C GLU A 12 14.42 -4.98 -11.89
N ASN A 13 13.32 -5.71 -11.70
CA ASN A 13 12.00 -5.12 -11.52
C ASN A 13 11.85 -4.37 -10.18
N ALA A 14 12.56 -4.79 -9.13
CA ALA A 14 12.53 -4.11 -7.83
C ALA A 14 13.07 -2.67 -7.89
N PHE A 15 13.98 -2.36 -8.83
CA PHE A 15 14.51 -1.02 -9.02
C PHE A 15 13.61 -0.08 -9.85
N ASN A 16 12.53 -0.60 -10.46
CA ASN A 16 11.66 0.16 -11.36
C ASN A 16 10.20 0.26 -10.87
N MET A 17 9.91 -0.21 -9.66
CA MET A 17 8.57 -0.11 -9.09
C MET A 17 8.18 1.35 -8.85
N LYS A 18 7.08 1.77 -9.47
CA LYS A 18 6.51 3.11 -9.31
C LYS A 18 5.30 3.04 -8.39
N LEU A 19 5.09 4.09 -7.61
CA LEU A 19 3.96 4.19 -6.68
C LEU A 19 3.02 5.31 -7.14
N GLN A 20 1.72 5.02 -7.17
CA GLN A 20 0.67 5.99 -7.44
C GLN A 20 -0.48 5.82 -6.45
N TYR A 21 -1.06 6.94 -6.01
CA TYR A 21 -2.26 6.95 -5.17
C TYR A 21 -3.48 7.18 -6.04
N THR A 22 -4.54 6.41 -5.81
CA THR A 22 -5.85 6.71 -6.38
C THR A 22 -6.44 7.97 -5.71
N PRO A 23 -7.40 8.64 -6.36
CA PRO A 23 -8.15 9.73 -5.71
C PRO A 23 -8.76 9.31 -4.37
N GLN A 24 -9.28 8.08 -4.28
CA GLN A 24 -9.87 7.52 -3.07
C GLN A 24 -8.85 7.37 -1.95
N ALA A 25 -7.63 6.91 -2.26
CA ALA A 25 -6.55 6.84 -1.27
C ALA A 25 -6.14 8.24 -0.77
N VAL A 26 -6.13 9.25 -1.65
CA VAL A 26 -5.85 10.63 -1.27
C VAL A 26 -6.94 11.18 -0.34
N ASP A 27 -8.21 10.89 -0.62
CA ASP A 27 -9.32 11.32 0.22
C ASP A 27 -9.34 10.58 1.58
N ASP A 28 -8.96 9.30 1.59
CA ASP A 28 -8.75 8.53 2.81
C ASP A 28 -7.65 9.16 3.69
N LEU A 29 -6.52 9.57 3.11
CA LEU A 29 -5.44 10.26 3.82
C LEU A 29 -5.90 11.59 4.42
N LYS A 30 -6.64 12.41 3.65
CA LYS A 30 -7.20 13.68 4.14
C LYS A 30 -8.13 13.44 5.32
N ARG A 31 -9.06 12.49 5.19
CA ARG A 31 -10.01 12.13 6.25
C ARG A 31 -9.30 11.66 7.52
N LEU A 32 -8.27 10.82 7.39
CA LEU A 32 -7.46 10.37 8.53
C LEU A 32 -6.73 11.54 9.19
N HIS A 33 -6.10 12.41 8.40
CA HIS A 33 -5.44 13.61 8.88
C HIS A 33 -6.41 14.51 9.66
N ASP A 34 -7.56 14.85 9.05
CA ASP A 34 -8.54 15.77 9.62
C ASP A 34 -9.16 15.24 10.91
N PHE A 35 -9.35 13.91 11.01
CA PHE A 35 -9.82 13.30 12.24
C PHE A 35 -8.80 13.37 13.38
N VAL A 36 -7.51 13.18 13.08
CA VAL A 36 -6.46 13.09 14.11
C VAL A 36 -5.93 14.46 14.50
N VAL A 37 -5.80 15.41 13.55
CA VAL A 37 -5.21 16.73 13.79
C VAL A 37 -5.97 17.52 14.85
N LEU A 38 -7.29 17.35 14.92
CA LEU A 38 -8.16 17.96 15.94
C LEU A 38 -7.82 17.52 17.36
N LYS A 39 -7.23 16.32 17.53
CA LYS A 39 -6.83 15.77 18.83
C LYS A 39 -5.36 16.01 19.10
N SER A 40 -4.50 15.83 18.09
CA SER A 40 -3.06 16.01 18.21
C SER A 40 -2.42 16.19 16.83
N PRO A 41 -1.96 17.40 16.49
CA PRO A 41 -1.21 17.65 15.25
C PRO A 41 0.09 16.84 15.17
N LEU A 42 0.75 16.59 16.30
CA LEU A 42 1.95 15.75 16.37
C LEU A 42 1.63 14.30 16.01
N ALA A 43 0.50 13.76 16.50
CA ALA A 43 0.07 12.41 16.14
C ALA A 43 -0.25 12.32 14.64
N ALA A 44 -0.99 13.29 14.09
CA ALA A 44 -1.31 13.33 12.66
C ALA A 44 -0.04 13.30 11.78
N ARG A 45 0.99 14.06 12.16
CA ARG A 45 2.30 14.04 11.47
C ARG A 45 2.97 12.68 11.55
N LYS A 46 3.02 12.05 12.73
CA LYS A 46 3.65 10.73 12.92
C LYS A 46 2.97 9.68 12.06
N ILE A 47 1.64 9.65 12.05
CA ILE A 47 0.86 8.71 11.25
C ILE A 47 1.12 8.92 9.75
N ALA A 48 1.19 10.18 9.28
CA ALA A 48 1.49 10.48 7.89
C ALA A 48 2.88 9.94 7.48
N ILE A 49 3.89 10.11 8.33
CA ILE A 49 5.25 9.57 8.10
C ILE A 49 5.22 8.04 8.07
N GLU A 50 4.58 7.39 9.05
CA GLU A 50 4.49 5.92 9.10
C GLU A 50 3.83 5.31 7.85
N ILE A 51 2.74 5.93 7.38
CA ILE A 51 2.05 5.50 6.15
C ILE A 51 2.93 5.72 4.92
N GLN A 52 3.61 6.87 4.83
CA GLN A 52 4.50 7.19 3.71
C GLN A 52 5.68 6.21 3.64
N ASP A 53 6.37 5.99 4.77
CA ASP A 53 7.50 5.05 4.85
C ASP A 53 7.07 3.61 4.53
N ALA A 54 5.86 3.22 4.91
CA ALA A 54 5.32 1.92 4.55
C ALA A 54 4.99 1.79 3.06
N ALA A 55 4.41 2.83 2.46
CA ALA A 55 4.11 2.83 1.04
C ALA A 55 5.40 2.86 0.19
N ASP A 56 6.45 3.56 0.64
CA ASP A 56 7.74 3.58 -0.05
C ASP A 56 8.48 2.23 0.02
N ARG A 57 8.29 1.46 1.10
CA ARG A 57 8.81 0.08 1.18
C ARG A 57 8.23 -0.85 0.11
N LEU A 58 7.02 -0.57 -0.39
CA LEU A 58 6.40 -1.38 -1.46
C LEU A 58 7.20 -1.33 -2.77
N LYS A 59 7.99 -0.27 -3.01
CA LYS A 59 8.85 -0.20 -4.20
C LYS A 59 9.90 -1.30 -4.19
N HIS A 60 10.43 -1.64 -3.02
CA HIS A 60 11.48 -2.64 -2.84
C HIS A 60 10.91 -4.03 -2.57
N PHE A 61 9.78 -4.08 -1.85
CA PHE A 61 9.15 -5.32 -1.43
C PHE A 61 7.64 -5.27 -1.75
N PRO A 62 7.26 -5.37 -3.04
CA PRO A 62 5.87 -5.20 -3.45
C PRO A 62 4.94 -6.30 -2.90
N GLU A 63 5.47 -7.46 -2.49
CA GLU A 63 4.66 -8.59 -2.03
C GLU A 63 4.53 -8.72 -0.51
N ILE A 64 5.00 -7.74 0.28
CA ILE A 64 4.97 -7.80 1.76
C ILE A 64 3.57 -7.77 2.37
N GLY A 65 2.57 -7.37 1.59
CA GLY A 65 1.17 -7.39 2.02
C GLY A 65 0.52 -8.75 1.80
N LEU A 66 -0.50 -9.03 2.61
CA LEU A 66 -1.28 -10.25 2.51
C LEU A 66 -2.26 -10.17 1.33
N PRO A 67 -2.42 -11.24 0.52
CA PRO A 67 -3.40 -11.28 -0.55
C PRO A 67 -4.84 -11.04 -0.06
N VAL A 68 -5.60 -10.23 -0.80
CA VAL A 68 -7.02 -9.99 -0.53
C VAL A 68 -7.85 -11.11 -1.16
N LEU A 69 -8.14 -12.15 -0.38
CA LEU A 69 -8.82 -13.37 -0.86
C LEU A 69 -10.25 -13.14 -1.36
N ALA A 70 -10.92 -12.08 -0.90
CA ALA A 70 -12.26 -11.72 -1.33
C ALA A 70 -12.30 -11.05 -2.72
N SER A 71 -11.14 -10.67 -3.30
CA SER A 71 -11.08 -10.07 -4.63
C SER A 71 -11.30 -11.12 -5.72
N PRO A 72 -11.93 -10.77 -6.86
CA PRO A 72 -11.99 -11.65 -8.03
C PRO A 72 -10.62 -11.97 -8.64
N THR A 73 -9.56 -11.25 -8.26
CA THR A 73 -8.15 -11.51 -8.66
C THR A 73 -7.21 -11.40 -7.44
N PRO A 74 -7.29 -12.36 -6.49
CA PRO A 74 -6.59 -12.28 -5.20
C PRO A 74 -5.07 -12.08 -5.29
N GLU A 75 -4.45 -12.53 -6.37
CA GLU A 75 -3.01 -12.41 -6.63
C GLU A 75 -2.55 -10.97 -6.85
N CYS A 76 -3.45 -10.09 -7.30
CA CYS A 76 -3.10 -8.71 -7.64
C CYS A 76 -3.29 -7.73 -6.48
N PHE A 77 -4.20 -8.03 -5.54
CA PHE A 77 -4.61 -7.12 -4.48
C PHE A 77 -4.05 -7.57 -3.14
N ARG A 78 -3.50 -6.63 -2.39
CA ARG A 78 -2.83 -6.91 -1.12
C ARG A 78 -3.14 -5.87 -0.07
N ASP A 79 -3.18 -6.31 1.19
CA ASP A 79 -3.28 -5.46 2.36
C ASP A 79 -1.96 -5.48 3.13
N LEU A 80 -1.39 -4.29 3.32
CA LEU A 80 -0.27 -4.07 4.22
C LEU A 80 -0.78 -3.45 5.53
N TYR A 81 -0.56 -4.16 6.63
CA TYR A 81 -0.95 -3.72 7.98
C TYR A 81 0.24 -3.02 8.66
N ILE A 82 0.04 -1.76 9.07
CA ILE A 82 1.04 -0.95 9.79
C ILE A 82 0.38 -0.33 11.01
N GLY A 83 0.75 -0.81 12.20
CA GLY A 83 0.14 -0.36 13.45
C GLY A 83 -1.39 -0.55 13.42
N ASN A 84 -2.14 0.54 13.52
CA ASN A 84 -3.60 0.53 13.47
C ASN A 84 -4.16 0.85 12.07
N TYR A 85 -3.34 0.81 11.03
CA TYR A 85 -3.73 1.19 9.68
C TYR A 85 -3.53 0.05 8.69
N THR A 86 -4.38 0.05 7.67
CA THR A 86 -4.25 -0.84 6.53
C THR A 86 -4.09 -0.02 5.26
N ILE A 87 -3.13 -0.42 4.43
CA ILE A 87 -2.94 0.09 3.07
C ILE A 87 -3.32 -1.03 2.12
N ARG A 88 -4.42 -0.85 1.39
CA ARG A 88 -4.80 -1.74 0.28
C ARG A 88 -4.17 -1.25 -1.00
N TYR A 89 -3.46 -2.12 -1.69
CA TYR A 89 -2.78 -1.79 -2.92
C TYR A 89 -2.89 -2.90 -3.97
N GLN A 90 -2.61 -2.53 -5.21
CA GLN A 90 -2.57 -3.44 -6.35
C GLN A 90 -1.21 -3.38 -7.03
N ILE A 91 -0.63 -4.55 -7.31
CA ILE A 91 0.58 -4.68 -8.12
C ILE A 91 0.17 -4.89 -9.58
N LYS A 92 0.72 -4.11 -10.50
CA LYS A 92 0.57 -4.29 -11.95
C LYS A 92 1.83 -4.92 -12.54
N SER A 93 1.65 -5.75 -13.57
CA SER A 93 2.74 -6.35 -14.34
C SER A 93 3.67 -5.33 -15.00
N SER A 94 3.23 -4.07 -15.16
CA SER A 94 4.05 -2.95 -15.66
C SER A 94 5.09 -2.43 -14.66
N GLY A 95 5.14 -2.95 -13.44
CA GLY A 95 5.96 -2.40 -12.35
C GLY A 95 5.32 -1.19 -11.67
N LEU A 96 4.00 -1.04 -11.76
CA LEU A 96 3.26 0.04 -11.11
C LEU A 96 2.47 -0.50 -9.93
N ILE A 97 2.57 0.18 -8.79
CA ILE A 97 1.84 -0.10 -7.56
C ILE A 97 0.83 1.01 -7.34
N TYR A 98 -0.44 0.64 -7.32
CA TYR A 98 -1.53 1.55 -6.98
C TYR A 98 -1.90 1.40 -5.52
N ILE A 99 -1.74 2.45 -4.72
CA ILE A 99 -2.38 2.55 -3.41
C ILE A 99 -3.85 2.87 -3.65
N LEU A 100 -4.71 1.94 -3.30
CA LEU A 100 -6.14 2.00 -3.58
C LEU A 100 -6.90 2.67 -2.44
N ARG A 101 -6.67 2.23 -1.19
CA ARG A 101 -7.38 2.66 0.01
C ARG A 101 -6.49 2.66 1.23
N ILE A 102 -6.80 3.54 2.17
CA ILE A 102 -6.12 3.63 3.47
C ILE A 102 -7.17 3.82 4.57
N TRP A 103 -7.12 3.02 5.62
CA TRP A 103 -8.07 3.17 6.72
C TRP A 103 -7.45 2.78 8.06
N HIS A 104 -8.04 3.28 9.14
CA HIS A 104 -7.75 2.81 10.49
C HIS A 104 -8.55 1.52 10.76
N ASN A 105 -8.00 0.54 11.48
CA ASN A 105 -8.62 -0.76 11.80
C ASN A 105 -9.91 -0.70 12.63
N LYS A 106 -10.34 0.51 13.04
CA LYS A 106 -11.60 0.76 13.76
C LYS A 106 -12.69 1.29 12.83
N GLU A 107 -12.32 1.61 11.60
CA GLU A 107 -13.24 1.95 10.54
C GLU A 107 -13.71 0.66 9.86
N THR A 108 -14.87 0.71 9.24
CA THR A 108 -15.30 -0.35 8.32
C THR A 108 -14.26 -0.49 7.21
N GLU A 109 -13.85 -1.73 6.95
CA GLU A 109 -13.00 -2.10 5.83
C GLU A 109 -13.56 -1.51 4.53
N LYS A 110 -12.65 -1.12 3.63
CA LYS A 110 -13.02 -0.50 2.36
C LYS A 110 -13.03 -1.55 1.25
N ASP A 111 -14.23 -1.92 0.80
CA ASP A 111 -14.45 -2.93 -0.25
C ASP A 111 -14.26 -2.42 -1.69
N SER A 112 -13.77 -1.19 -1.88
CA SER A 112 -13.71 -0.49 -3.18
C SER A 112 -12.34 0.07 -3.50
#